data_AF-A0A7H4ME54-F1
#
_entry.id   AF-A0A7H4ME54-F1
#
_cell.length_a   1.000
_cell.length_b   1.000
_cell.length_c   1.000
_cell.angle_alpha   90.00
_cell.angle_beta   90.00
_cell.angle_gamma   90.00
#
_symmetry.space_group_name_H-M   'P 1'
#
loop_
_entity.id
_entity.type
_entity.pdbx_description
1 polymer ?
#
loop_
_entity_poly.entity_id
_entity_poly.type
_entity_poly.pdbx_seq_one_letter_code
_entity_poly.pdbx_strand_id
1 'polypeptide(L)'
;MKVNALMALAILALLWPAAALRAAVTKTTWSDAPAREFVFVENNSDDNFFVTPGGALDPRMTGANRWTGLKYTGSGTIYQQSLGYIDNGYNTGLNANWKFDMWLENSPVSHPLTGLRCINWYAGCDMATSLILPQTTDASGFYGATVTSGGAKWMHGMMSDAFYQYLQQMPVGGSFTMTINACQTSVNYDASSGARCKDQASGNWYVRNVTHTKAANLRLINTHSLAEVFINSDGVPTLGEGNADCQTQTIGSRAGLSCKMVNYTLQTNGFKQHLDPYFPGDRQLVAGLGRRGVRYAVQSQRQLMEAGEQYRLLLHLQRDEELRLNLCFLLQQLL
;
A
#
# COMPACT_ATOMS: atom_id res chain seq x y z
N MET A 1 30.11 -54.06 45.71
CA MET A 1 30.05 -52.59 45.88
C MET A 1 28.59 -52.16 45.86
N LYS A 2 28.03 -51.71 47.00
CA LYS A 2 26.64 -51.21 47.07
C LYS A 2 26.63 -49.77 46.56
N VAL A 3 26.13 -49.56 45.36
CA VAL A 3 25.92 -48.21 44.83
C VAL A 3 24.73 -47.61 45.58
N ASN A 4 24.95 -46.53 46.33
CA ASN A 4 23.89 -45.81 47.02
C ASN A 4 22.93 -45.21 46.00
N ALA A 5 21.76 -45.81 45.84
CA ALA A 5 20.71 -45.36 44.92
C ALA A 5 20.32 -43.88 45.15
N LEU A 6 20.48 -43.38 46.38
CA LEU A 6 20.32 -41.97 46.76
C LEU A 6 21.31 -41.03 46.07
N MET A 7 22.57 -41.45 45.86
CA MET A 7 23.53 -40.63 45.11
C MET A 7 23.26 -40.65 43.61
N ALA A 8 22.76 -41.76 43.06
CA ALA A 8 22.34 -41.82 41.65
C ALA A 8 21.12 -40.92 41.38
N LEU A 9 20.14 -40.88 42.29
CA LEU A 9 18.98 -39.98 42.22
C LEU A 9 19.34 -38.50 42.38
N ALA A 10 20.31 -38.17 43.24
CA ALA A 10 20.79 -36.80 43.39
C ALA A 10 21.52 -36.29 42.13
N ILE A 11 22.27 -37.16 41.45
CA ILE A 11 22.94 -36.82 40.17
C ILE A 11 21.91 -36.66 39.03
N LEU A 12 20.87 -37.50 38.97
CA LEU A 12 19.77 -37.32 38.01
C LEU A 12 18.95 -36.05 38.26
N ALA A 13 18.74 -35.65 39.52
CA ALA A 13 18.04 -34.41 39.88
C ALA A 13 18.87 -33.15 39.59
N LEU A 14 20.21 -33.23 39.69
CA LEU A 14 21.13 -32.14 39.36
C LEU A 14 21.39 -31.98 37.84
N LEU A 15 21.13 -33.02 37.04
CA LEU A 15 21.20 -32.95 35.57
C LEU A 15 19.88 -32.50 34.92
N TRP A 16 18.78 -32.43 35.68
CA TRP A 16 17.47 -32.04 35.16
C TRP A 16 17.29 -30.55 34.81
N PRO A 17 17.97 -29.55 35.43
CA PRO A 17 17.80 -28.17 34.99
C PRO A 17 18.57 -27.84 33.69
N ALA A 18 19.42 -28.74 33.18
CA ALA A 18 20.16 -28.51 31.93
C ALA A 18 19.30 -28.75 30.66
N ALA A 19 18.11 -29.34 30.79
CA ALA A 19 17.20 -29.63 29.69
C ALA A 19 16.05 -28.61 29.60
N ALA A 20 16.36 -27.32 29.35
CA ALA A 20 15.56 -26.40 28.54
C ALA A 20 16.11 -24.96 28.55
N LEU A 21 17.35 -24.75 28.09
CA LEU A 21 17.57 -23.56 27.25
C LEU A 21 16.95 -23.85 25.88
N ARG A 22 15.62 -23.93 25.82
CA ARG A 22 14.93 -23.69 24.55
C ARG A 22 15.12 -22.20 24.34
N ALA A 23 16.01 -21.83 23.41
CA ALA A 23 16.11 -20.44 23.00
C ALA A 23 14.69 -19.93 22.73
N ALA A 24 14.32 -18.77 23.24
CA ALA A 24 13.05 -18.16 22.88
C ALA A 24 13.24 -17.39 21.56
N VAL A 25 12.15 -16.96 20.93
CA VAL A 25 12.24 -15.93 19.91
C VAL A 25 13.02 -14.73 20.44
N THR A 26 13.99 -14.25 19.66
CA THR A 26 14.78 -13.08 20.03
C THR A 26 13.95 -11.83 19.77
N LYS A 27 13.53 -11.17 20.85
CA LYS A 27 12.79 -9.91 20.78
C LYS A 27 13.75 -8.73 20.63
N THR A 28 13.52 -7.89 19.63
CA THR A 28 14.21 -6.63 19.42
C THR A 28 13.18 -5.50 19.41
N THR A 29 13.25 -4.64 20.42
CA THR A 29 12.48 -3.39 20.46
C THR A 29 13.32 -2.29 19.85
N TRP A 30 12.85 -1.72 18.74
CA TRP A 30 13.49 -0.58 18.11
C TRP A 30 13.00 0.73 18.70
N SER A 31 13.79 1.79 18.50
CA SER A 31 13.33 3.15 18.80
C SER A 31 12.11 3.49 17.95
N ASP A 32 11.26 4.33 18.51
CA ASP A 32 10.08 4.85 17.83
C ASP A 32 10.42 5.35 16.43
N ALA A 33 9.53 5.05 15.48
CA ALA A 33 9.68 5.55 14.12
C ALA A 33 9.44 7.06 14.08
N PRO A 34 10.12 7.80 13.19
CA PRO A 34 9.73 9.16 12.88
C PRO A 34 8.25 9.19 12.48
N ALA A 35 7.49 10.15 13.02
CA ALA A 35 6.09 10.32 12.63
C ALA A 35 5.99 10.61 11.12
N ARG A 36 5.00 10.02 10.46
CA ARG A 36 4.79 10.19 9.01
C ARG A 36 3.43 10.74 8.70
N GLU A 37 3.44 11.76 7.85
CA GLU A 37 2.23 12.26 7.24
C GLU A 37 1.78 11.34 6.10
N PHE A 38 0.48 11.26 5.88
CA PHE A 38 -0.12 10.57 4.73
C PHE A 38 -1.25 11.39 4.13
N VAL A 39 -1.47 11.18 2.83
CA VAL A 39 -2.63 11.67 2.09
C VAL A 39 -3.58 10.51 1.87
N PHE A 40 -4.84 10.71 2.21
CA PHE A 40 -5.92 9.78 1.89
C PHE A 40 -6.64 10.26 0.64
N VAL A 41 -6.91 9.33 -0.28
CA VAL A 41 -7.61 9.60 -1.53
C VAL A 41 -8.85 8.71 -1.61
N GLU A 42 -10.00 9.35 -1.75
CA GLU A 42 -11.29 8.73 -2.01
C GLU A 42 -11.60 8.86 -3.50
N ASN A 43 -11.66 7.75 -4.22
CA ASN A 43 -12.11 7.75 -5.59
C ASN A 43 -13.55 7.27 -5.69
N ASN A 44 -14.51 8.20 -5.61
CA ASN A 44 -15.92 7.88 -5.73
C ASN A 44 -16.32 7.51 -7.17
N SER A 45 -15.40 7.57 -8.15
CA SER A 45 -15.70 7.10 -9.49
C SER A 45 -15.65 5.57 -9.63
N ASP A 46 -14.94 4.87 -8.73
CA ASP A 46 -14.77 3.42 -8.80
C ASP A 46 -14.75 2.74 -7.42
N ASP A 47 -15.21 3.45 -6.37
CA ASP A 47 -15.29 3.00 -4.98
C ASP A 47 -13.96 2.50 -4.39
N ASN A 48 -12.85 3.12 -4.84
CA ASN A 48 -11.51 2.79 -4.39
C ASN A 48 -10.97 3.83 -3.40
N PHE A 49 -10.22 3.34 -2.42
CA PHE A 49 -9.44 4.14 -1.49
C PHE A 49 -7.96 3.93 -1.74
N PHE A 50 -7.21 5.00 -1.61
CA PHE A 50 -5.76 4.99 -1.73
C PHE A 50 -5.14 5.79 -0.60
N VAL A 51 -4.04 5.29 -0.04
CA VAL A 51 -3.22 6.02 0.93
C VAL A 51 -1.82 6.16 0.37
N THR A 52 -1.22 7.34 0.55
CA THR A 52 0.16 7.60 0.13
C THR A 52 0.91 8.39 1.19
N PRO A 53 2.22 8.14 1.39
CA PRO A 53 3.04 8.98 2.24
C PRO A 53 3.07 10.43 1.77
N GLY A 54 2.99 11.36 2.71
CA GLY A 54 3.18 12.79 2.53
C GLY A 54 4.65 13.22 2.43
N GLY A 55 5.59 12.28 2.38
CA GLY A 55 6.99 12.64 2.26
C GLY A 55 7.85 11.40 2.19
N ALA A 56 8.69 11.23 3.20
CA ALA A 56 9.48 10.02 3.31
C ALA A 56 8.58 8.77 3.39
N LEU A 57 9.02 7.73 2.69
CA LEU A 57 8.26 6.49 2.49
C LEU A 57 8.11 5.66 3.77
N ASP A 58 9.17 5.54 4.57
CA ASP A 58 9.23 4.64 5.73
C ASP A 58 9.06 5.40 7.05
N PRO A 59 8.27 4.92 8.04
CA PRO A 59 7.42 3.73 8.01
C PRO A 59 6.29 3.81 6.99
N ARG A 60 6.05 2.69 6.29
CA ARG A 60 5.10 2.65 5.17
C ARG A 60 3.68 2.50 5.65
N MET A 61 2.82 3.30 5.04
CA MET A 61 1.39 3.08 4.92
C MET A 61 0.99 3.60 3.54
N THR A 62 0.86 2.69 2.58
CA THR A 62 0.71 3.06 1.17
C THR A 62 -0.07 2.02 0.37
N GLY A 63 -0.70 2.45 -0.72
CA GLY A 63 -1.37 1.59 -1.70
C GLY A 63 -2.90 1.64 -1.63
N ALA A 64 -3.54 1.02 -2.62
CA ALA A 64 -4.99 0.98 -2.77
C ALA A 64 -5.64 -0.25 -2.10
N ASN A 65 -6.89 -0.08 -1.67
CA ASN A 65 -7.70 -1.18 -1.13
C ASN A 65 -8.17 -2.18 -2.22
N ARG A 66 -8.09 -1.80 -3.50
CA ARG A 66 -8.56 -2.59 -4.64
C ARG A 66 -7.59 -2.56 -5.81
N TRP A 67 -7.70 -3.60 -6.64
CA TRP A 67 -7.01 -3.64 -7.91
C TRP A 67 -7.70 -2.68 -8.88
N THR A 68 -6.90 -1.86 -9.52
CA THR A 68 -7.35 -0.92 -10.54
C THR A 68 -7.16 -1.52 -11.94
N GLY A 69 -7.61 -0.80 -12.96
CA GLY A 69 -7.32 -1.16 -14.36
C GLY A 69 -5.81 -1.14 -14.70
N LEU A 70 -4.96 -0.59 -13.83
CA LEU A 70 -3.51 -0.55 -13.98
C LEU A 70 -2.77 -1.64 -13.21
N LYS A 71 -3.48 -2.69 -12.76
CA LYS A 71 -2.84 -3.89 -12.23
C LYS A 71 -1.77 -4.40 -13.20
N TYR A 72 -0.53 -4.56 -12.71
CA TYR A 72 0.54 -5.11 -13.52
C TYR A 72 0.26 -6.59 -13.85
N THR A 73 0.27 -6.94 -15.13
CA THR A 73 -0.06 -8.28 -15.64
C THR A 73 1.16 -9.06 -16.10
N GLY A 74 2.37 -8.60 -15.78
CA GLY A 74 3.63 -9.24 -16.19
C GLY A 74 4.20 -8.72 -17.51
N SER A 75 3.55 -7.76 -18.17
CA SER A 75 4.08 -7.10 -19.37
C SER A 75 3.75 -5.60 -19.37
N GLY A 76 4.56 -4.81 -20.07
CA GLY A 76 4.39 -3.36 -20.13
C GLY A 76 4.80 -2.63 -18.84
N THR A 77 4.27 -1.43 -18.69
CA THR A 77 4.62 -0.52 -17.59
C THR A 77 4.08 -1.02 -16.25
N ILE A 78 4.94 -1.01 -15.23
CA ILE A 78 4.60 -1.42 -13.86
C ILE A 78 3.89 -0.25 -13.17
N TYR A 79 2.58 -0.39 -12.91
CA TYR A 79 1.78 0.64 -12.24
C TYR A 79 1.32 0.23 -10.84
N GLN A 80 0.68 -0.93 -10.71
CA GLN A 80 0.22 -1.48 -9.42
C GLN A 80 0.67 -2.93 -9.29
N GLN A 81 1.55 -3.21 -8.32
CA GLN A 81 2.10 -4.56 -8.10
C GLN A 81 1.52 -5.26 -6.86
N SER A 82 0.93 -4.50 -5.95
CA SER A 82 0.23 -5.01 -4.78
C SER A 82 -0.91 -4.09 -4.38
N LEU A 83 -1.78 -4.59 -3.53
CA LEU A 83 -2.69 -3.77 -2.74
C LEU A 83 -1.94 -3.11 -1.56
N GLY A 84 -2.64 -2.25 -0.82
CA GLY A 84 -2.01 -1.42 0.20
C GLY A 84 -1.66 -2.14 1.49
N TYR A 85 -0.58 -1.69 2.09
CA TYR A 85 0.12 -2.37 3.16
C TYR A 85 0.76 -1.39 4.14
N ILE A 86 1.12 -1.92 5.30
CA ILE A 86 1.91 -1.22 6.31
C ILE A 86 3.19 -1.97 6.66
N ASP A 87 4.18 -1.22 7.14
CA ASP A 87 5.40 -1.76 7.75
C ASP A 87 5.89 -0.91 8.92
N ASN A 88 6.91 -1.41 9.62
CA ASN A 88 7.55 -0.72 10.74
C ASN A 88 8.72 0.18 10.33
N GLY A 89 8.95 0.40 9.03
CA GLY A 89 9.96 1.30 8.46
C GLY A 89 11.37 0.73 8.32
N TYR A 90 11.58 -0.56 8.57
CA TYR A 90 12.89 -1.20 8.36
C TYR A 90 12.94 -2.14 7.15
N ASN A 91 11.81 -2.38 6.46
CA ASN A 91 11.71 -3.34 5.35
C ASN A 91 12.48 -4.63 5.68
N THR A 92 12.16 -5.26 6.80
CA THR A 92 12.92 -6.45 7.25
C THR A 92 12.58 -7.67 6.39
N GLY A 93 13.62 -8.37 5.95
CA GLY A 93 13.49 -9.55 5.10
C GLY A 93 12.86 -10.74 5.84
N LEU A 94 12.04 -11.48 5.11
CA LEU A 94 11.45 -12.74 5.55
C LEU A 94 12.21 -13.93 4.97
N ASN A 95 12.48 -14.91 5.82
CA ASN A 95 13.14 -16.16 5.42
C ASN A 95 12.14 -17.10 4.74
N ALA A 96 12.54 -17.68 3.60
CA ALA A 96 11.71 -18.65 2.91
C ALA A 96 11.42 -19.87 3.80
N ASN A 97 10.19 -20.40 3.69
CA ASN A 97 9.63 -21.52 4.44
C ASN A 97 9.45 -21.28 5.95
N TRP A 98 9.68 -20.06 6.44
CA TRP A 98 9.41 -19.70 7.82
C TRP A 98 7.95 -19.29 7.99
N LYS A 99 7.47 -19.38 9.24
CA LYS A 99 6.18 -18.82 9.65
C LYS A 99 6.35 -17.35 9.99
N PHE A 100 5.36 -16.54 9.61
CA PHE A 100 5.30 -15.12 9.89
C PHE A 100 3.96 -14.75 10.55
N ASP A 101 4.07 -13.99 11.64
CA ASP A 101 2.98 -13.32 12.33
C ASP A 101 3.20 -11.81 12.29
N MET A 102 2.11 -11.07 12.16
CA MET A 102 2.13 -9.63 12.36
C MET A 102 0.84 -9.18 13.04
N TRP A 103 0.98 -8.41 14.12
CA TRP A 103 -0.15 -7.85 14.85
C TRP A 103 0.15 -6.43 15.30
N LEU A 104 -0.94 -5.67 15.49
CA LEU A 104 -0.91 -4.28 15.86
C LEU A 104 -1.50 -4.13 17.27
N GLU A 105 -0.71 -3.58 18.18
CA GLU A 105 -1.22 -3.12 19.47
C GLU A 105 -1.62 -1.65 19.35
N ASN A 106 -2.64 -1.25 20.11
CA ASN A 106 -3.22 0.10 20.03
C ASN A 106 -3.73 0.46 18.62
N SER A 107 -4.11 -0.55 17.82
CA SER A 107 -4.75 -0.32 16.53
C SER A 107 -6.06 0.44 16.73
N PRO A 108 -6.35 1.47 15.92
CA PRO A 108 -7.60 2.22 15.99
C PRO A 108 -8.81 1.39 15.53
N VAL A 109 -8.58 0.24 14.89
CA VAL A 109 -9.62 -0.67 14.39
C VAL A 109 -9.34 -2.11 14.77
N SER A 110 -10.42 -2.88 14.88
CA SER A 110 -10.37 -4.34 14.95
C SER A 110 -10.13 -4.95 13.57
N HIS A 111 -9.37 -6.04 13.51
CA HIS A 111 -8.96 -6.73 12.28
C HIS A 111 -8.26 -5.79 11.28
N PRO A 112 -7.18 -5.09 11.69
CA PRO A 112 -6.51 -4.11 10.83
C PRO A 112 -5.77 -4.73 9.64
N LEU A 113 -5.42 -6.02 9.73
CA LEU A 113 -4.60 -6.72 8.75
C LEU A 113 -5.26 -8.00 8.24
N THR A 114 -5.07 -8.31 6.96
CA THR A 114 -5.65 -9.49 6.31
C THR A 114 -4.64 -10.60 6.03
N GLY A 115 -3.34 -10.30 6.01
CA GLY A 115 -2.28 -11.27 5.80
C GLY A 115 -0.96 -10.66 5.36
N LEU A 116 -0.04 -11.52 4.93
CA LEU A 116 1.25 -11.09 4.41
C LEU A 116 1.06 -10.50 3.01
N ARG A 117 1.58 -9.28 2.81
CA ARG A 117 1.60 -8.64 1.50
C ARG A 117 2.26 -9.52 0.47
N CYS A 118 1.57 -9.63 -0.64
CA CYS A 118 2.09 -10.27 -1.82
C CYS A 118 2.19 -9.31 -2.99
N ILE A 119 3.33 -9.36 -3.67
CA ILE A 119 3.60 -8.63 -4.90
C ILE A 119 3.38 -9.58 -6.07
N ASN A 120 2.85 -9.08 -7.18
CA ASN A 120 2.29 -9.89 -8.25
C ASN A 120 3.22 -10.90 -8.96
N TRP A 121 4.52 -10.84 -8.70
CA TRP A 121 5.52 -11.79 -9.20
C TRP A 121 6.11 -12.70 -8.10
N TYR A 122 5.61 -12.60 -6.86
CA TYR A 122 5.96 -13.55 -5.80
C TYR A 122 5.33 -14.91 -6.06
N ALA A 123 6.06 -15.99 -5.81
CA ALA A 123 5.47 -17.31 -5.86
C ALA A 123 4.42 -17.49 -4.74
N GLY A 124 3.32 -18.18 -5.03
CA GLY A 124 2.22 -18.40 -4.07
C GLY A 124 1.40 -17.17 -3.73
N CYS A 125 1.47 -16.14 -4.58
CA CYS A 125 0.59 -14.97 -4.51
C CYS A 125 -0.82 -15.30 -4.96
N ASP A 126 -1.82 -15.02 -4.13
CA ASP A 126 -3.18 -14.90 -4.65
C ASP A 126 -3.34 -13.53 -5.32
N MET A 127 -3.47 -13.54 -6.64
CA MET A 127 -3.61 -12.32 -7.42
C MET A 127 -4.99 -11.67 -7.33
N ALA A 128 -6.01 -12.36 -6.81
CA ALA A 128 -7.29 -11.73 -6.52
C ALA A 128 -7.16 -10.82 -5.29
N THR A 129 -6.45 -11.27 -4.26
CA THR A 129 -6.39 -10.62 -2.95
C THR A 129 -5.06 -9.92 -2.64
N SER A 130 -4.02 -10.14 -3.45
CA SER A 130 -2.64 -9.66 -3.20
C SER A 130 -2.05 -10.20 -1.90
N LEU A 131 -2.43 -11.41 -1.50
CA LEU A 131 -2.07 -12.00 -0.22
C LEU A 131 -1.27 -13.30 -0.36
N ILE A 132 -0.38 -13.51 0.60
CA ILE A 132 -0.02 -14.84 1.07
C ILE A 132 -0.88 -15.07 2.31
N LEU A 133 -1.77 -16.06 2.23
CA LEU A 133 -2.79 -16.27 3.26
C LEU A 133 -2.17 -16.74 4.58
N PRO A 134 -2.59 -16.14 5.72
CA PRO A 134 -2.29 -16.66 7.04
C PRO A 134 -3.13 -17.91 7.34
N GLN A 135 -2.78 -18.63 8.41
CA GLN A 135 -3.63 -19.70 8.94
C GLN A 135 -4.83 -19.16 9.71
N THR A 136 -4.66 -18.00 10.37
CA THR A 136 -5.76 -17.34 11.09
C THR A 136 -5.54 -15.83 11.18
N THR A 137 -6.61 -15.09 11.42
CA THR A 137 -6.63 -13.65 11.70
C THR A 137 -7.48 -13.39 12.93
N ASP A 138 -7.16 -12.37 13.70
CA ASP A 138 -7.97 -11.90 14.83
C ASP A 138 -8.07 -10.38 14.86
N ALA A 139 -8.60 -9.85 15.97
CA ALA A 139 -8.81 -8.42 16.17
C ALA A 139 -7.51 -7.59 16.07
N SER A 140 -6.34 -8.20 16.30
CA SER A 140 -5.05 -7.50 16.33
C SER A 140 -4.22 -7.71 15.07
N GLY A 141 -4.38 -8.82 14.34
CA GLY A 141 -3.58 -9.09 13.15
C GLY A 141 -3.76 -10.46 12.53
N PHE A 142 -2.70 -10.96 11.91
CA PHE A 142 -2.68 -12.25 11.21
C PHE A 142 -1.53 -13.14 11.68
N TYR A 143 -1.74 -14.45 11.56
CA TYR A 143 -0.84 -15.44 12.13
C TYR A 143 -0.67 -16.69 11.27
N GLY A 144 0.54 -17.24 11.28
CA GLY A 144 0.91 -18.50 10.64
C GLY A 144 1.05 -18.41 9.12
N ALA A 145 1.29 -17.22 8.56
CA ALA A 145 1.57 -17.07 7.13
C ALA A 145 2.87 -17.81 6.78
N THR A 146 2.82 -18.70 5.80
CA THR A 146 4.01 -19.46 5.37
C THR A 146 4.71 -18.69 4.27
N VAL A 147 5.92 -18.22 4.55
CA VAL A 147 6.72 -17.44 3.60
C VAL A 147 7.13 -18.35 2.45
N THR A 148 6.58 -18.15 1.26
CA THR A 148 6.88 -19.01 0.10
C THR A 148 8.31 -18.77 -0.40
N SER A 149 8.92 -19.78 -1.02
CA SER A 149 10.20 -19.62 -1.72
C SER A 149 10.06 -18.73 -2.95
N GLY A 150 11.18 -18.14 -3.41
CA GLY A 150 11.21 -17.29 -4.61
C GLY A 150 10.89 -15.81 -4.36
N GLY A 151 11.85 -14.94 -4.68
CA GLY A 151 11.77 -13.50 -4.47
C GLY A 151 11.99 -13.08 -3.01
N ALA A 152 12.54 -11.88 -2.81
CA ALA A 152 12.66 -11.28 -1.48
C ALA A 152 11.27 -10.90 -0.97
N LYS A 153 10.93 -11.33 0.24
CA LYS A 153 9.68 -10.96 0.93
C LYS A 153 10.02 -10.12 2.14
N TRP A 154 9.12 -9.22 2.50
CA TRP A 154 9.33 -8.23 3.53
C TRP A 154 8.22 -8.34 4.57
N MET A 155 8.49 -7.94 5.80
CA MET A 155 7.55 -7.94 6.93
C MET A 155 6.45 -6.87 6.76
N HIS A 156 5.62 -7.04 5.72
CA HIS A 156 4.58 -6.11 5.31
C HIS A 156 3.20 -6.74 5.54
N GLY A 157 2.37 -6.05 6.32
CA GLY A 157 0.99 -6.46 6.58
C GLY A 157 0.05 -5.81 5.59
N MET A 158 -0.80 -6.59 4.95
CA MET A 158 -1.87 -6.08 4.09
C MET A 158 -2.96 -5.42 4.93
N MET A 159 -3.30 -4.18 4.59
CA MET A 159 -4.37 -3.44 5.27
C MET A 159 -5.74 -4.04 4.94
N SER A 160 -6.63 -4.08 5.92
CA SER A 160 -8.02 -4.45 5.72
C SER A 160 -8.89 -3.28 5.26
N ASP A 161 -10.07 -3.57 4.73
CA ASP A 161 -11.06 -2.54 4.39
C ASP A 161 -11.50 -1.73 5.61
N ALA A 162 -11.60 -2.37 6.78
CA ALA A 162 -11.91 -1.67 8.03
C ALA A 162 -10.85 -0.61 8.37
N PHE A 163 -9.58 -0.89 8.06
CA PHE A 163 -8.51 0.07 8.23
C PHE A 163 -8.68 1.28 7.30
N TYR A 164 -9.00 1.06 6.01
CA TYR A 164 -9.30 2.14 5.07
C TYR A 164 -10.52 2.98 5.48
N GLN A 165 -11.59 2.34 5.98
CA GLN A 165 -12.78 3.05 6.46
C GLN A 165 -12.47 3.95 7.66
N TYR A 166 -11.60 3.51 8.57
CA TYR A 166 -11.11 4.38 9.64
C TYR A 166 -10.30 5.55 9.10
N LEU A 167 -9.37 5.31 8.17
CA LEU A 167 -8.59 6.38 7.55
C LEU A 167 -9.47 7.40 6.81
N GLN A 168 -10.58 6.95 6.21
CA GLN A 168 -11.57 7.82 5.58
C GLN A 168 -12.21 8.77 6.61
N GLN A 169 -12.69 8.22 7.73
CA GLN A 169 -13.39 8.97 8.79
C GLN A 169 -12.46 9.86 9.63
N MET A 170 -11.17 9.54 9.65
CA MET A 170 -10.17 10.30 10.38
C MET A 170 -10.11 11.76 9.88
N PRO A 171 -10.17 12.77 10.76
CA PRO A 171 -10.06 14.17 10.37
C PRO A 171 -8.64 14.51 9.92
N VAL A 172 -8.52 15.47 9.00
CA VAL A 172 -7.22 16.04 8.62
C VAL A 172 -6.58 16.72 9.84
N GLY A 173 -5.28 16.49 10.03
CA GLY A 173 -4.51 16.88 11.21
C GLY A 173 -4.58 15.88 12.38
N GLY A 174 -5.47 14.88 12.31
CA GLY A 174 -5.49 13.80 13.28
C GLY A 174 -4.22 12.93 13.21
N SER A 175 -3.89 12.25 14.29
CA SER A 175 -2.81 11.26 14.35
C SER A 175 -3.25 10.01 15.10
N PHE A 176 -2.64 8.87 14.78
CA PHE A 176 -2.71 7.66 15.58
C PHE A 176 -1.32 7.03 15.70
N THR A 177 -1.09 6.35 16.83
CA THR A 177 0.13 5.59 17.09
C THR A 177 -0.24 4.14 17.33
N MET A 178 0.48 3.24 16.67
CA MET A 178 0.35 1.80 16.84
C MET A 178 1.70 1.17 17.15
N THR A 179 1.69 0.06 17.89
CA THR A 179 2.87 -0.78 18.06
C THR A 179 2.80 -1.90 17.03
N ILE A 180 3.72 -1.89 16.07
CA ILE A 180 3.82 -2.93 15.06
C ILE A 180 4.72 -4.04 15.61
N ASN A 181 4.14 -5.24 15.72
CA ASN A 181 4.86 -6.45 16.06
C ASN A 181 4.99 -7.33 14.82
N ALA A 182 6.22 -7.67 14.45
CA ALA A 182 6.52 -8.54 13.32
C ALA A 182 7.42 -9.70 13.79
N CYS A 183 6.92 -10.93 13.70
CA CYS A 183 7.61 -12.11 14.22
C CYS A 183 7.74 -13.17 13.14
N GLN A 184 8.97 -13.68 12.92
CA GLN A 184 9.21 -14.84 12.07
C GLN A 184 9.95 -15.97 12.80
N THR A 185 9.66 -17.21 12.45
CA THR A 185 10.28 -18.40 13.02
C THR A 185 10.36 -19.56 12.04
N SER A 186 11.41 -20.38 12.13
CA SER A 186 11.53 -21.64 11.40
C SER A 186 10.63 -22.75 11.98
N VAL A 187 10.09 -22.56 13.18
CA VAL A 187 9.21 -23.53 13.83
C VAL A 187 7.87 -23.55 13.11
N ASN A 188 7.49 -24.72 12.59
CA ASN A 188 6.20 -24.92 11.97
C ASN A 188 5.13 -25.15 13.06
N TYR A 189 4.54 -24.08 13.56
CA TYR A 189 3.39 -24.15 14.47
C TYR A 189 2.06 -24.04 13.70
N ASP A 190 0.99 -24.42 14.37
CA ASP A 190 -0.38 -24.26 13.90
C ASP A 190 -1.07 -23.09 14.61
N ALA A 191 -1.20 -21.96 13.91
CA ALA A 191 -1.82 -20.77 14.46
C ALA A 191 -3.33 -20.92 14.70
N SER A 192 -4.00 -21.88 14.02
CA SER A 192 -5.43 -22.15 14.19
C SER A 192 -5.73 -22.74 15.57
N SER A 193 -4.77 -23.44 16.17
CA SER A 193 -4.82 -23.92 17.56
C SER A 193 -4.56 -22.84 18.62
N GLY A 194 -4.27 -21.60 18.20
CA GLY A 194 -3.89 -20.50 19.10
C GLY A 194 -2.39 -20.33 19.32
N ALA A 195 -1.54 -21.20 18.75
CA ALA A 195 -0.09 -21.01 18.81
C ALA A 195 0.35 -19.74 18.06
N ARG A 196 1.43 -19.09 18.53
CA ARG A 196 1.95 -17.83 17.96
C ARG A 196 3.46 -17.88 17.82
N CYS A 197 3.99 -17.16 16.85
CA CYS A 197 5.42 -17.03 16.59
C CYS A 197 6.19 -16.59 17.84
N LYS A 198 5.67 -15.60 18.58
CA LYS A 198 6.33 -15.04 19.78
C LYS A 198 6.59 -16.07 20.90
N ASP A 199 5.85 -17.18 20.90
CA ASP A 199 5.93 -18.24 21.91
C ASP A 199 6.80 -19.42 21.46
N GLN A 200 7.46 -19.32 20.29
CA GLN A 200 8.24 -20.42 19.71
C GLN A 200 9.69 -20.47 20.21
N ALA A 201 10.31 -21.65 20.03
CA ALA A 201 11.66 -21.97 20.50
C ALA A 201 12.82 -21.40 19.63
N SER A 202 12.53 -20.56 18.65
CA SER A 202 13.53 -19.84 17.87
C SER A 202 12.84 -18.83 16.97
N GLY A 203 13.53 -17.78 16.55
CA GLY A 203 12.99 -16.80 15.61
C GLY A 203 13.42 -15.39 15.95
N ASN A 204 12.89 -14.44 15.19
CA ASN A 204 13.10 -13.01 15.39
C ASN A 204 11.76 -12.32 15.57
N TRP A 205 11.65 -11.45 16.58
CA TRP A 205 10.46 -10.63 16.83
C TRP A 205 10.87 -9.17 16.97
N TYR A 206 10.39 -8.36 16.03
CA TYR A 206 10.66 -6.93 15.99
C TYR A 206 9.44 -6.15 16.47
N VAL A 207 9.68 -5.18 17.34
CA VAL A 207 8.66 -4.30 17.90
C VAL A 207 9.03 -2.86 17.65
N ARG A 208 8.10 -2.06 17.13
CA ARG A 208 8.32 -0.63 16.92
C ARG A 208 7.02 0.15 17.03
N ASN A 209 7.05 1.30 17.70
CA ASN A 209 5.96 2.26 17.66
C ASN A 209 6.03 3.06 16.36
N VAL A 210 4.88 3.22 15.71
CA VAL A 210 4.73 3.95 14.46
C VAL A 210 3.57 4.93 14.59
N THR A 211 3.84 6.20 14.29
CA THR A 211 2.85 7.28 14.33
C THR A 211 2.56 7.79 12.92
N HIS A 212 1.29 7.84 12.56
CA HIS A 212 0.82 8.40 11.31
C HIS A 212 -0.12 9.59 11.53
N THR A 213 0.06 10.65 10.75
CA THR A 213 -0.75 11.87 10.77
C THR A 213 -1.44 12.05 9.42
N LYS A 214 -2.75 12.28 9.41
CA LYS A 214 -3.48 12.52 8.16
C LYS A 214 -3.26 13.97 7.72
N ALA A 215 -2.40 14.18 6.74
CA ALA A 215 -2.06 15.52 6.26
C ALA A 215 -3.11 16.08 5.29
N ALA A 216 -3.69 15.23 4.45
CA ALA A 216 -4.73 15.65 3.52
C ALA A 216 -5.77 14.57 3.23
N ASN A 217 -6.97 15.00 2.86
CA ASN A 217 -8.02 14.17 2.29
C ASN A 217 -8.42 14.73 0.92
N LEU A 218 -8.18 13.95 -0.13
CA LEU A 218 -8.60 14.25 -1.49
C LEU A 218 -9.76 13.34 -1.87
N ARG A 219 -10.92 13.91 -2.16
CA ARG A 219 -12.06 13.16 -2.68
C ARG A 219 -12.31 13.52 -4.13
N LEU A 220 -12.25 12.52 -5.01
CA LEU A 220 -12.56 12.61 -6.43
C LEU A 220 -14.03 12.24 -6.62
N ILE A 221 -14.79 13.14 -7.26
CA ILE A 221 -16.23 13.02 -7.48
C ILE A 221 -16.44 13.00 -8.99
N ASN A 222 -17.05 11.94 -9.50
CA ASN A 222 -17.39 11.86 -10.91
C ASN A 222 -18.38 12.99 -11.27
N THR A 223 -18.11 13.71 -12.36
CA THR A 223 -19.02 14.78 -12.82
C THR A 223 -20.31 14.20 -13.41
N HIS A 224 -20.31 12.92 -13.81
CA HIS A 224 -21.32 12.27 -14.64
C HIS A 224 -21.64 13.05 -15.92
N SER A 225 -20.75 13.95 -16.32
CA SER A 225 -20.94 14.80 -17.49
C SER A 225 -20.64 14.00 -18.75
N LEU A 226 -21.53 14.15 -19.73
CA LEU A 226 -21.35 13.62 -21.07
C LEU A 226 -20.96 14.77 -21.98
N ALA A 227 -19.78 14.66 -22.58
CA ALA A 227 -19.30 15.60 -23.58
C ALA A 227 -19.38 14.95 -24.96
N GLU A 228 -20.13 15.57 -25.87
CA GLU A 228 -20.10 15.19 -27.28
C GLU A 228 -18.87 15.80 -27.95
N VAL A 229 -18.10 14.93 -28.60
CA VAL A 229 -16.92 15.29 -29.38
C VAL A 229 -17.07 14.68 -30.77
N PHE A 230 -17.06 15.54 -31.78
CA PHE A 230 -17.06 15.14 -33.17
C PHE A 230 -15.61 15.10 -33.67
N ILE A 231 -15.23 14.04 -34.38
CA ILE A 231 -13.93 13.94 -35.01
C ILE A 231 -14.14 14.10 -36.51
N ASN A 232 -13.64 15.19 -37.06
CA ASN A 232 -13.74 15.47 -38.48
C ASN A 232 -12.81 14.55 -39.29
N SER A 233 -13.04 14.47 -40.60
CA SER A 233 -12.23 13.64 -41.51
C SER A 233 -10.76 14.09 -41.62
N ASP A 234 -10.46 15.34 -41.24
CA ASP A 234 -9.11 15.88 -41.09
C ASP A 234 -8.44 15.50 -39.75
N GLY A 235 -9.14 14.75 -38.90
CA GLY A 235 -8.68 14.31 -37.59
C GLY A 235 -8.79 15.36 -36.49
N VAL A 236 -9.30 16.57 -36.79
CA VAL A 236 -9.45 17.65 -35.81
C VAL A 236 -10.73 17.42 -34.99
N PRO A 237 -10.64 17.36 -33.65
CA PRO A 237 -11.82 17.19 -32.81
C PRO A 237 -12.54 18.53 -32.59
N THR A 238 -13.85 18.53 -32.77
CA THR A 238 -14.75 19.67 -32.48
C THR A 238 -15.73 19.31 -31.38
N LEU A 239 -15.96 20.26 -30.46
CA LEU A 239 -16.90 20.08 -29.36
C LEU A 239 -18.33 20.35 -29.81
N GLY A 240 -19.27 19.52 -29.36
CA GLY A 240 -20.70 19.79 -29.55
C GLY A 240 -21.15 21.07 -28.86
N GLU A 241 -22.22 21.69 -29.36
CA GLU A 241 -22.80 22.89 -28.76
C GLU A 241 -23.23 22.60 -27.30
N GLY A 242 -22.96 23.57 -26.41
CA GLY A 242 -23.29 23.46 -24.99
C GLY A 242 -22.26 22.68 -24.13
N ASN A 243 -21.15 22.24 -24.71
CA ASN A 243 -20.09 21.57 -23.96
C ASN A 243 -19.31 22.56 -23.06
N ALA A 244 -19.53 22.50 -21.75
CA ALA A 244 -18.85 23.33 -20.76
C ALA A 244 -17.64 22.64 -20.08
N ASP A 245 -17.56 21.31 -20.19
CA ASP A 245 -16.59 20.51 -19.45
C ASP A 245 -15.32 20.22 -20.26
N CYS A 246 -15.40 20.27 -21.59
CA CYS A 246 -14.27 20.12 -22.47
C CYS A 246 -13.86 21.44 -23.12
N GLN A 247 -12.57 21.59 -23.41
CA GLN A 247 -12.03 22.71 -24.17
C GLN A 247 -10.89 22.24 -25.06
N THR A 248 -10.71 22.87 -26.22
CA THR A 248 -9.50 22.73 -27.02
C THR A 248 -8.32 23.33 -26.28
N GLN A 249 -7.23 22.58 -26.19
CA GLN A 249 -6.03 23.02 -25.50
C GLN A 249 -4.77 22.49 -26.18
N THR A 250 -3.72 23.30 -26.15
CA THR A 250 -2.39 22.93 -26.64
C THR A 250 -1.45 22.81 -25.46
N ILE A 251 -0.80 21.65 -25.31
CA ILE A 251 0.22 21.39 -24.29
C ILE A 251 1.54 21.11 -25.00
N GLY A 252 2.51 22.03 -24.86
CA GLY A 252 3.74 21.99 -25.64
C GLY A 252 3.45 22.14 -27.14
N SER A 253 3.88 21.16 -27.96
CA SER A 253 3.65 21.14 -29.41
C SER A 253 2.41 20.36 -29.84
N ARG A 254 1.59 19.87 -28.91
CA ARG A 254 0.43 19.01 -29.20
C ARG A 254 -0.88 19.73 -28.91
N ALA A 255 -1.74 19.83 -29.93
CA ALA A 255 -3.10 20.34 -29.81
C ALA A 255 -4.09 19.17 -29.62
N GLY A 256 -5.08 19.34 -28.74
CA GLY A 256 -6.10 18.34 -28.48
C GLY A 256 -7.26 18.88 -27.65
N LEU A 257 -8.01 17.98 -27.03
CA LEU A 257 -9.09 18.33 -26.10
C LEU A 257 -8.70 17.99 -24.66
N SER A 258 -9.07 18.86 -23.73
CA SER A 258 -9.03 18.61 -22.30
C SER A 258 -10.44 18.62 -21.75
N CYS A 259 -10.85 17.55 -21.08
CA CYS A 259 -12.17 17.39 -20.50
C CYS A 259 -12.09 17.25 -18.98
N LYS A 260 -13.02 17.92 -18.29
CA LYS A 260 -13.21 17.82 -16.85
C LYS A 260 -13.99 16.54 -16.53
N MET A 261 -13.27 15.47 -16.20
CA MET A 261 -13.90 14.17 -15.88
C MET A 261 -14.31 14.05 -14.41
N VAL A 262 -13.64 14.79 -13.51
CA VAL A 262 -13.89 14.73 -12.07
C VAL A 262 -13.91 16.13 -11.46
N ASN A 263 -14.83 16.31 -10.52
CA ASN A 263 -14.72 17.31 -9.47
C ASN A 263 -13.85 16.74 -8.35
N TYR A 264 -13.28 17.60 -7.52
CA TYR A 264 -12.63 17.12 -6.29
C TYR A 264 -12.87 18.08 -5.13
N THR A 265 -12.75 17.54 -3.92
CA THR A 265 -12.62 18.32 -2.69
C THR A 265 -11.30 17.96 -2.01
N LEU A 266 -10.53 18.96 -1.62
CA LEU A 266 -9.27 18.78 -0.92
C LEU A 266 -9.33 19.45 0.44
N GLN A 267 -9.08 18.67 1.49
CA GLN A 267 -8.82 19.17 2.84
C GLN A 267 -7.35 18.94 3.15
N THR A 268 -6.66 19.94 3.71
CA THR A 268 -5.23 19.86 4.05
C THR A 268 -4.97 20.59 5.37
N ASN A 269 -4.01 20.10 6.16
CA ASN A 269 -3.51 20.74 7.39
C ASN A 269 -2.47 21.86 7.09
N GLY A 270 -2.41 22.36 5.85
CA GLY A 270 -1.35 23.27 5.39
C GLY A 270 -0.12 22.56 4.84
N PHE A 271 -0.18 21.23 4.77
CA PHE A 271 0.81 20.39 4.12
C PHE A 271 0.96 20.75 2.64
N LYS A 272 2.15 21.23 2.29
CA LYS A 272 2.58 21.54 0.93
C LYS A 272 3.44 20.38 0.42
N GLN A 273 2.83 19.45 -0.29
CA GLN A 273 3.58 18.51 -1.13
C GLN A 273 3.38 18.88 -2.57
N HIS A 274 4.45 18.79 -3.35
CA HIS A 274 4.28 18.42 -4.74
C HIS A 274 3.64 17.03 -4.75
N LEU A 275 2.35 16.96 -5.08
CA LEU A 275 1.78 15.75 -5.64
C LEU A 275 2.45 15.55 -6.99
N ASP A 276 3.69 15.08 -6.99
CA ASP A 276 4.26 14.49 -8.18
C ASP A 276 3.41 13.23 -8.43
N PRO A 277 2.71 13.10 -9.57
CA PRO A 277 2.13 11.81 -9.96
C PRO A 277 3.22 10.76 -10.21
N TYR A 278 4.48 11.18 -10.11
CA TYR A 278 5.67 10.40 -10.20
C TYR A 278 6.18 10.01 -8.81
N PHE A 279 5.39 9.24 -8.06
CA PHE A 279 5.89 8.53 -6.89
C PHE A 279 6.71 7.31 -7.37
N PRO A 280 8.04 7.26 -7.13
CA PRO A 280 8.86 6.13 -7.51
C PRO A 280 8.61 4.99 -6.51
N GLY A 281 7.53 4.24 -6.74
CA GLY A 281 7.14 3.10 -5.92
C GLY A 281 5.68 2.69 -6.04
N ASP A 282 4.78 3.64 -6.37
CA ASP A 282 3.35 3.37 -6.56
C ASP A 282 2.73 4.43 -7.48
N ARG A 283 2.53 4.07 -8.76
CA ARG A 283 1.99 4.97 -9.80
C ARG A 283 0.45 5.03 -9.79
N GLN A 284 -0.16 4.99 -8.60
CA GLN A 284 -1.58 4.63 -8.43
C GLN A 284 -2.57 5.78 -8.55
N LEU A 285 -2.15 7.06 -8.54
CA LEU A 285 -3.10 8.17 -8.72
C LEU A 285 -3.68 8.24 -10.16
N VAL A 286 -2.93 7.74 -11.15
CA VAL A 286 -3.37 7.62 -12.55
C VAL A 286 -4.38 6.48 -12.73
N ALA A 287 -4.50 5.59 -11.73
CA ALA A 287 -5.13 4.28 -11.88
C ALA A 287 -6.65 4.27 -11.68
N GLY A 288 -7.21 5.26 -11.00
CA GLY A 288 -8.63 5.34 -10.66
C GLY A 288 -9.55 5.87 -11.78
N LEU A 289 -9.01 6.27 -12.92
CA LEU A 289 -9.74 7.06 -13.93
C LEU A 289 -9.88 6.37 -15.29
N GLY A 290 -9.34 5.15 -15.46
CA GLY A 290 -9.27 4.47 -16.76
C GLY A 290 -10.13 3.21 -16.81
N ARG A 291 -11.39 3.32 -17.25
CA ARG A 291 -12.17 2.15 -17.72
C ARG A 291 -12.86 2.47 -19.04
N ARG A 292 -12.43 1.73 -20.08
CA ARG A 292 -12.99 1.57 -21.45
C ARG A 292 -12.33 2.44 -22.53
N GLY A 293 -11.62 1.76 -23.44
CA GLY A 293 -11.49 2.10 -24.87
C GLY A 293 -10.72 3.37 -25.27
N VAL A 294 -10.54 4.34 -24.38
CA VAL A 294 -9.84 5.60 -24.63
C VAL A 294 -8.58 5.63 -23.77
N ARG A 295 -7.44 5.94 -24.37
CA ARG A 295 -6.15 5.99 -23.66
C ARG A 295 -6.03 7.35 -22.98
N TYR A 296 -5.95 7.33 -21.65
CA TYR A 296 -5.77 8.52 -20.83
C TYR A 296 -4.27 8.74 -20.57
N ALA A 297 -3.76 9.91 -20.91
CA ALA A 297 -2.46 10.38 -20.42
C ALA A 297 -2.72 11.41 -19.32
N VAL A 298 -2.23 11.16 -18.11
CA VAL A 298 -2.16 12.20 -17.07
C VAL A 298 -0.81 12.88 -17.25
N GLN A 299 -0.81 14.06 -17.86
CA GLN A 299 0.37 14.93 -17.85
C GLN A 299 0.16 15.99 -16.76
N SER A 300 0.76 15.79 -15.59
CA SER A 300 0.85 16.87 -14.60
C SER A 300 1.92 17.86 -15.06
N GLN A 301 1.53 19.09 -15.36
CA GLN A 301 2.45 20.21 -15.21
C GLN A 301 2.57 20.54 -13.71
N ARG A 302 3.78 20.89 -13.26
CA ARG A 302 4.05 21.34 -11.89
C ARG A 302 3.10 22.48 -11.53
N GLN A 303 2.16 22.24 -10.62
CA GLN A 303 1.42 23.29 -9.95
C GLN A 303 1.46 23.05 -8.44
N LEU A 304 1.88 24.09 -7.72
CA LEU A 304 1.83 24.16 -6.27
C LEU A 304 0.36 24.09 -5.85
N MET A 305 0.02 23.18 -4.93
CA MET A 305 -1.31 23.15 -4.34
C MET A 305 -1.36 24.11 -3.16
N GLU A 306 -1.95 25.29 -3.35
CA GLU A 306 -2.25 26.23 -2.28
C GLU A 306 -3.76 26.22 -1.95
N ALA A 307 -4.07 26.32 -0.66
CA ALA A 307 -5.44 26.24 -0.16
C ALA A 307 -6.32 27.38 -0.68
N GLY A 308 -7.51 27.06 -1.20
CA GLY A 308 -8.59 28.05 -1.38
C GLY A 308 -9.07 28.30 -2.81
N GLU A 309 -8.48 27.70 -3.84
CA GLU A 309 -8.96 27.86 -5.23
C GLU A 309 -9.43 26.53 -5.85
N GLN A 310 -10.47 26.60 -6.70
CA GLN A 310 -10.92 25.47 -7.51
C GLN A 310 -9.86 25.16 -8.57
N TYR A 311 -9.04 24.13 -8.36
CA TYR A 311 -8.15 23.64 -9.40
C TYR A 311 -8.88 22.65 -10.30
N ARG A 312 -8.34 22.44 -11.50
CA ARG A 312 -8.92 21.59 -12.55
C ARG A 312 -7.95 20.43 -12.76
N LEU A 313 -8.36 19.21 -12.42
CA LEU A 313 -7.58 18.02 -12.77
C LEU A 313 -7.73 17.80 -14.28
N LEU A 314 -6.68 18.12 -15.05
CA LEU A 314 -6.66 17.89 -16.49
C LEU A 314 -6.33 16.43 -16.80
N LEU A 315 -7.27 15.74 -17.44
CA LEU A 315 -7.12 14.36 -17.94
C LEU A 315 -7.07 14.42 -19.47
N HIS A 316 -5.96 13.97 -20.06
CA HIS A 316 -5.73 14.03 -21.49
C HIS A 316 -6.23 12.76 -22.18
N LEU A 317 -6.99 12.90 -23.27
CA LEU A 317 -7.45 11.80 -24.12
C LEU A 317 -6.58 11.75 -25.38
N GLN A 318 -5.93 10.62 -25.68
CA GLN A 318 -5.13 10.45 -26.89
C GLN A 318 -5.71 9.35 -27.80
N ARG A 319 -5.76 9.62 -29.11
CA ARG A 319 -5.81 8.60 -30.17
C ARG A 319 -4.38 8.45 -30.72
N ASP A 320 -3.88 7.22 -30.82
CA ASP A 320 -2.63 6.94 -31.54
C ASP A 320 -2.97 6.02 -32.71
N GLU A 321 -2.65 6.48 -33.92
CA GLU A 321 -2.65 5.64 -35.11
C GLU A 321 -1.36 4.82 -35.10
N GLU A 322 -1.49 3.54 -35.40
CA GLU A 322 -0.45 2.51 -35.39
C GLU A 322 -0.06 1.91 -34.01
N LEU A 323 -0.29 0.59 -33.96
CA LEU A 323 0.09 -0.36 -32.93
C LEU A 323 1.55 -0.22 -32.47
N ARG A 324 1.82 0.58 -31.42
CA ARG A 324 2.84 0.37 -30.33
C ARG A 324 3.02 1.67 -29.53
N LEU A 325 2.29 1.83 -28.42
CA LEU A 325 2.41 3.01 -27.55
C LEU A 325 3.62 2.92 -26.62
N ASN A 326 4.58 3.80 -26.87
CA ASN A 326 5.66 4.18 -25.96
C ASN A 326 5.20 5.35 -25.08
N LEU A 327 5.40 5.24 -23.76
CA LEU A 327 5.26 6.34 -22.82
C LEU A 327 6.52 7.22 -22.89
N CYS A 328 6.55 8.23 -23.76
CA CYS A 328 7.66 9.18 -23.81
C CYS A 328 7.60 10.18 -22.64
N PHE A 329 8.66 10.15 -21.83
CA PHE A 329 9.06 11.16 -20.85
C PHE A 329 9.39 12.50 -21.51
N LEU A 330 9.09 13.59 -20.82
CA LEU A 330 9.83 14.84 -20.98
C LEU A 330 9.80 15.64 -19.67
N LEU A 331 10.88 15.49 -18.88
CA LEU A 331 11.30 16.48 -17.90
C LEU A 331 12.81 16.32 -17.65
N GLN A 332 13.58 16.75 -18.64
CA GLN A 332 14.93 17.25 -18.44
C GLN A 332 14.91 18.71 -18.91
N GLN A 333 15.63 19.57 -18.19
CA GLN A 333 15.67 21.04 -18.29
C GLN A 333 14.63 21.78 -17.43
N LEU A 334 14.96 21.94 -16.15
CA LEU A 334 15.32 23.25 -15.59
C LEU A 334 15.95 22.98 -14.22
N LEU A 335 17.29 23.12 -14.19
CA LEU A 335 18.28 22.74 -13.18
C LEU A 335 18.70 21.27 -13.23
#